data_AF-A0A9W7DBY9-F1
#
_entry.id   AF-A0A9W7DBY9-F1
#
_cell.length_a   1.000
_cell.length_b   1.000
_cell.length_c   1.000
_cell.angle_alpha   90.00
_cell.angle_beta   90.00
_cell.angle_gamma   90.00
#
_symmetry.space_group_name_H-M   'P 1'
#
loop_
_entity.id
_entity.type
_entity.pdbx_description
1 polymer ?
#
loop_
_entity_poly.entity_id
_entity_poly.type
_entity_poly.pdbx_seq_one_letter_code
_entity_poly.pdbx_strand_id
1 'polypeptide(L)'
;MGGSGGPPGGSDGSDSEEDPDPQSHGRDLASPPRPRNPLAAADPFAPGDQCIPGRESPRILAPLDCEPWAVARLNHVAIMTMSIDVLFPLLPIQPGWTFPHLDPENRPQYRSTDYCSGLVTEVNVRALLDMRPWDTLEGTNNTISFEADVGGRLGLLIQAYRDFETSALMSYWESTHSFPIPDSAVRRDPWLGVYHKERNNRRSHAGRRWKAILELLIIAMREGWCGLDILLDPFFLHFPKRVETVTWYPGVDSRQANLSDPNLHRPEPTDLLEALDECNAEDPWHVHYRDTPQYHPARQIARISAKFYSLRAADSA
;
A
#
# COMPACT_ATOMS: atom_id res chain seq x y z
N MET A 1 -55.56 -9.98 58.52
CA MET A 1 -56.01 -11.29 59.02
C MET A 1 -54.79 -12.21 58.98
N GLY A 2 -54.28 -12.83 60.02
CA GLY A 2 -54.53 -12.88 61.47
C GLY A 2 -53.45 -13.83 61.99
N GLY A 3 -52.52 -13.36 62.82
CA GLY A 3 -52.28 -13.87 64.18
C GLY A 3 -51.18 -14.95 64.21
N SER A 4 -50.43 -15.24 65.28
CA SER A 4 -50.07 -14.56 66.53
C SER A 4 -49.19 -15.58 67.31
N GLY A 5 -48.06 -15.13 67.90
CA GLY A 5 -47.34 -15.76 69.03
C GLY A 5 -46.61 -17.09 68.77
N GLY A 6 -45.48 -17.45 69.36
CA GLY A 6 -44.64 -16.93 70.47
C GLY A 6 -43.62 -18.04 70.85
N PRO A 7 -42.48 -17.72 71.54
CA PRO A 7 -41.23 -18.52 71.65
C PRO A 7 -41.20 -19.37 72.97
N PRO A 8 -40.10 -19.98 73.54
CA PRO A 8 -38.63 -19.72 73.51
C PRO A 8 -37.79 -21.05 73.37
N GLY A 9 -36.47 -21.21 73.54
CA GLY A 9 -35.30 -20.46 74.00
C GLY A 9 -34.17 -21.46 74.36
N GLY A 10 -32.90 -21.00 74.32
CA GLY A 10 -31.70 -21.60 74.95
C GLY A 10 -31.20 -22.95 74.41
N SER A 11 -29.95 -23.39 74.60
CA SER A 11 -28.61 -22.83 74.90
C SER A 11 -27.66 -24.04 74.80
N ASP A 12 -26.35 -23.78 74.73
CA ASP A 12 -25.23 -24.71 74.98
C ASP A 12 -24.95 -25.71 73.85
N GLY A 13 -23.71 -26.03 73.50
CA GLY A 13 -22.44 -25.83 74.18
C GLY A 13 -21.50 -26.91 73.64
N SER A 14 -20.25 -26.53 73.37
CA SER A 14 -19.22 -27.29 72.67
C SER A 14 -18.79 -28.62 73.30
N ASP A 15 -18.00 -29.32 72.48
CA ASP A 15 -16.97 -30.35 72.74
C ASP A 15 -17.40 -31.77 72.37
N SER A 16 -16.62 -32.63 71.72
CA SER A 16 -15.31 -32.60 71.03
C SER A 16 -15.15 -34.00 70.38
N GLU A 17 -14.12 -34.16 69.53
CA GLU A 17 -13.41 -35.42 69.15
C GLU A 17 -13.47 -35.85 67.67
N GLU A 18 -12.38 -35.47 66.99
CA GLU A 18 -11.45 -36.26 66.14
C GLU A 18 -11.93 -37.16 64.98
N ASP A 19 -11.61 -36.68 63.76
CA ASP A 19 -11.04 -37.33 62.53
C ASP A 19 -11.73 -38.57 61.88
N PRO A 20 -11.78 -38.71 60.53
CA PRO A 20 -10.58 -38.60 59.67
C PRO A 20 -10.76 -37.90 58.30
N ASP A 21 -9.61 -37.46 57.79
CA ASP A 21 -9.25 -36.97 56.46
C ASP A 21 -9.98 -37.67 55.27
N PRO A 22 -10.58 -36.93 54.32
CA PRO A 22 -10.92 -37.47 53.01
C PRO A 22 -10.06 -36.84 51.90
N GLN A 23 -9.28 -37.70 51.27
CA GLN A 23 -8.74 -37.53 49.92
C GLN A 23 -9.75 -36.84 49.00
N SER A 24 -9.47 -35.60 48.60
CA SER A 24 -10.20 -34.95 47.51
C SER A 24 -9.33 -34.92 46.26
N HIS A 25 -9.74 -35.73 45.30
CA HIS A 25 -9.26 -35.71 43.92
C HIS A 25 -9.28 -34.27 43.37
N GLY A 26 -8.09 -33.70 43.15
CA GLY A 26 -7.93 -32.51 42.34
C GLY A 26 -8.42 -32.79 40.93
N ARG A 27 -9.66 -32.42 40.62
CA ARG A 27 -10.09 -32.25 39.23
C ARG A 27 -9.39 -30.99 38.74
N ASP A 28 -8.42 -31.16 37.84
CA ASP A 28 -7.97 -30.10 36.95
C ASP A 28 -9.19 -29.55 36.21
N LEU A 29 -9.73 -28.44 36.70
CA LEU A 29 -10.64 -27.60 35.95
C LEU A 29 -9.78 -26.97 34.84
N ALA A 30 -9.73 -27.64 33.70
CA ALA A 30 -9.17 -27.08 32.48
C ALA A 30 -9.78 -25.69 32.29
N SER A 31 -8.91 -24.66 32.24
CA SER A 31 -9.34 -23.30 31.94
C SER A 31 -10.15 -23.31 30.64
N PRO A 32 -11.25 -22.54 30.54
CA PRO A 32 -12.00 -22.46 29.30
C PRO A 32 -11.04 -22.05 28.18
N PRO A 33 -11.11 -22.68 26.99
CA PRO A 33 -10.25 -22.31 25.88
C PRO A 33 -10.43 -20.83 25.62
N ARG A 34 -9.31 -20.09 25.58
CA ARG A 34 -9.34 -18.65 25.25
C ARG A 34 -10.14 -18.47 23.95
N PRO A 35 -11.10 -17.53 23.89
CA PRO A 35 -11.82 -17.26 22.65
C PRO A 35 -10.79 -16.94 21.56
N ARG A 36 -10.75 -17.75 20.52
CA ARG A 36 -9.84 -17.57 19.39
C ARG A 36 -10.34 -16.41 18.54
N ASN A 37 -9.43 -15.53 18.14
CA ASN A 37 -9.74 -14.37 17.30
C ASN A 37 -9.94 -14.85 15.85
N PRO A 38 -11.12 -14.68 15.23
CA PRO A 38 -11.36 -15.10 13.84
C PRO A 38 -10.54 -14.30 12.81
N LEU A 39 -9.88 -13.22 13.25
CA LEU A 39 -8.95 -12.44 12.44
C LEU A 39 -7.50 -12.88 12.62
N ALA A 40 -7.20 -13.81 13.52
CA ALA A 40 -5.85 -14.35 13.69
C ALA A 40 -5.55 -15.42 12.63
N ALA A 41 -4.30 -15.45 12.17
CA ALA A 41 -3.81 -16.53 11.32
C ALA A 41 -3.78 -17.84 12.14
N ALA A 42 -4.19 -18.95 11.52
CA ALA A 42 -4.08 -20.28 12.12
C ALA A 42 -2.61 -20.63 12.38
N ASP A 43 -1.77 -20.39 11.37
CA ASP A 43 -0.32 -20.48 11.43
C ASP A 43 0.28 -19.21 10.79
N PRO A 44 1.28 -18.57 11.40
CA PRO A 44 1.93 -17.43 10.77
C PRO A 44 2.66 -17.79 9.48
N PHE A 45 2.63 -16.90 8.47
CA PHE A 45 3.13 -17.14 7.10
C PHE A 45 4.58 -17.60 7.01
N ALA A 46 5.42 -17.18 7.93
CA ALA A 46 6.80 -17.65 8.00
C ALA A 46 7.29 -17.62 9.45
N PRO A 47 8.28 -18.48 9.77
CA PRO A 47 9.02 -18.36 11.01
C PRO A 47 9.62 -16.95 11.15
N GLY A 48 9.81 -16.49 12.38
CA GLY A 48 10.27 -15.11 12.65
C GLY A 48 11.60 -14.75 11.99
N ASP A 49 12.42 -15.75 11.67
CA ASP A 49 13.70 -15.63 11.00
C ASP A 49 13.62 -15.57 9.46
N GLN A 50 12.44 -15.64 8.86
CA GLN A 50 12.21 -15.47 7.42
C GLN A 50 11.38 -14.22 7.11
N CYS A 51 10.87 -13.54 8.14
CA CYS A 51 10.17 -12.27 7.99
C CYS A 51 11.11 -11.15 7.53
N ILE A 52 10.58 -10.30 6.65
CA ILE A 52 11.20 -9.05 6.19
C ILE A 52 10.22 -7.92 6.53
N PRO A 53 10.60 -6.94 7.37
CA PRO A 53 11.78 -6.95 8.25
C PRO A 53 11.68 -8.05 9.34
N GLY A 54 12.71 -8.19 10.19
CA GLY A 54 12.68 -9.13 11.31
C GLY A 54 11.40 -9.01 12.15
N ARG A 55 10.88 -10.12 12.67
CA ARG A 55 9.57 -10.10 13.33
C ARG A 55 9.60 -9.46 14.72
N GLU A 56 10.28 -10.12 15.66
CA GLU A 56 10.33 -9.73 17.08
C GLU A 56 11.40 -8.67 17.37
N SER A 57 12.49 -8.68 16.60
CA SER A 57 13.62 -7.78 16.82
C SER A 57 14.27 -7.40 15.49
N PRO A 58 14.87 -6.20 15.40
CA PRO A 58 15.72 -5.84 14.28
C PRO A 58 16.87 -6.83 14.14
N ARG A 59 17.33 -7.05 12.92
CA ARG A 59 18.43 -7.98 12.63
C ARG A 59 19.08 -7.65 11.30
N ILE A 60 20.30 -8.15 11.12
CA ILE A 60 21.02 -8.03 9.86
C ILE A 60 20.40 -8.98 8.84
N LEU A 61 19.82 -8.40 7.78
CA LEU A 61 19.27 -9.12 6.64
C LEU A 61 20.29 -9.17 5.50
N ALA A 62 20.28 -10.27 4.75
CA ALA A 62 21.09 -10.38 3.55
C ALA A 62 20.53 -9.45 2.45
N PRO A 63 21.36 -8.59 1.81
CA PRO A 63 20.92 -7.69 0.74
C PRO A 63 20.16 -8.38 -0.39
N LEU A 64 20.65 -9.51 -0.89
CA LEU A 64 20.05 -10.26 -1.99
C LEU A 64 18.66 -10.81 -1.64
N ASP A 65 18.46 -11.19 -0.38
CA ASP A 65 17.18 -11.74 0.09
C ASP A 65 16.12 -10.67 0.31
N CYS A 66 16.49 -9.40 0.22
CA CYS A 66 15.62 -8.27 0.49
C CYS A 66 15.43 -7.34 -0.71
N GLU A 67 16.21 -7.46 -1.78
CA GLU A 67 16.04 -6.64 -2.98
C GLU A 67 14.59 -6.70 -3.49
N PRO A 68 13.89 -5.57 -3.76
CA PRO A 68 14.37 -4.21 -3.95
C PRO A 68 14.27 -3.34 -2.68
N TRP A 69 14.20 -3.94 -1.50
CA TRP A 69 14.15 -3.19 -0.25
C TRP A 69 15.54 -2.64 0.12
N ALA A 70 15.56 -1.42 0.64
CA ALA A 70 16.72 -0.80 1.25
C ALA A 70 17.06 -1.47 2.59
N VAL A 71 17.86 -2.54 2.52
CA VAL A 71 18.26 -3.38 3.67
C VAL A 71 18.82 -2.60 4.84
N ALA A 72 19.62 -1.56 4.58
CA ALA A 72 20.19 -0.74 5.64
C ALA A 72 19.09 -0.15 6.54
N ARG A 73 17.93 0.22 5.99
CA ARG A 73 16.79 0.70 6.77
C ARG A 73 16.05 -0.44 7.47
N LEU A 74 15.87 -1.57 6.78
CA LEU A 74 15.18 -2.74 7.32
C LEU A 74 15.90 -3.37 8.53
N ASN A 75 17.23 -3.28 8.57
CA ASN A 75 18.04 -3.84 9.66
C ASN A 75 17.77 -3.21 11.04
N HIS A 76 17.09 -2.06 11.08
CA HIS A 76 16.82 -1.30 12.30
C HIS A 76 15.36 -1.34 12.75
N VAL A 77 14.50 -2.09 12.07
CA VAL A 77 13.06 -2.15 12.37
C VAL A 77 12.61 -3.60 12.58
N ALA A 78 11.55 -3.77 13.37
CA ALA A 78 10.91 -5.06 13.58
C ALA A 78 9.40 -4.95 13.37
N ILE A 79 8.77 -6.00 12.85
CA ILE A 79 7.33 -6.03 12.60
C ILE A 79 6.53 -5.73 13.88
N MET A 80 6.91 -6.32 15.00
CA MET A 80 6.18 -6.15 16.26
C MET A 80 6.21 -4.72 16.79
N THR A 81 7.29 -3.98 16.56
CA THR A 81 7.41 -2.59 17.02
C THR A 81 7.13 -1.56 15.92
N MET A 82 6.90 -2.00 14.68
CA MET A 82 6.69 -1.12 13.53
C MET A 82 5.44 -0.24 13.68
N SER A 83 5.62 1.06 13.49
CA SER A 83 4.53 2.05 13.44
C SER A 83 4.37 2.60 12.02
N ILE A 84 3.28 3.34 11.78
CA ILE A 84 3.07 4.01 10.51
C ILE A 84 4.15 5.07 10.24
N ASP A 85 4.64 5.75 11.29
CA ASP A 85 5.72 6.74 11.17
C ASP A 85 7.07 6.11 10.82
N VAL A 86 7.21 4.81 11.05
CA VAL A 86 8.36 4.02 10.60
C VAL A 86 8.09 3.53 9.17
N LEU A 87 6.98 2.82 8.93
CA LEU A 87 6.70 2.20 7.63
C LEU A 87 6.53 3.24 6.50
N PHE A 88 5.72 4.28 6.70
CA PHE A 88 5.36 5.23 5.64
C PHE A 88 6.57 5.99 5.08
N PRO A 89 7.47 6.58 5.90
CA PRO A 89 8.68 7.23 5.38
C PRO A 89 9.74 6.22 4.94
N LEU A 90 9.76 5.03 5.55
CA LEU A 90 10.78 4.04 5.23
C LEU A 90 10.46 3.21 4.02
N LEU A 91 9.19 3.09 3.55
CA LEU A 91 8.74 2.24 2.43
C LEU A 91 9.91 1.95 1.49
N PRO A 92 10.68 0.88 1.74
CA PRO A 92 12.10 0.92 1.41
C PRO A 92 12.35 0.49 -0.01
N ILE A 93 11.42 0.74 -0.93
CA ILE A 93 11.66 0.49 -2.33
C ILE A 93 12.85 1.35 -2.74
N GLN A 94 13.89 0.68 -3.21
CA GLN A 94 15.08 1.32 -3.74
C GLN A 94 14.66 2.26 -4.88
N PRO A 95 15.22 3.47 -4.94
CA PRO A 95 15.00 4.36 -6.08
C PRO A 95 15.30 3.62 -7.38
N GLY A 96 14.43 3.76 -8.38
CA GLY A 96 14.65 3.14 -9.69
C GLY A 96 13.91 1.81 -9.88
N TRP A 97 13.33 1.23 -8.82
CA TRP A 97 12.70 -0.09 -8.95
C TRP A 97 11.36 -0.06 -9.71
N THR A 98 10.41 0.79 -9.30
CA THR A 98 9.15 0.99 -10.04
C THR A 98 9.18 2.30 -10.82
N PHE A 99 9.69 3.36 -10.18
CA PHE A 99 9.80 4.68 -10.76
C PHE A 99 11.23 4.90 -11.23
N PRO A 100 11.45 5.56 -12.39
CA PRO A 100 12.77 5.99 -12.81
C PRO A 100 13.45 6.77 -11.70
N HIS A 101 14.73 6.46 -11.49
CA HIS A 101 15.58 7.25 -10.62
C HIS A 101 16.52 8.08 -11.46
N LEU A 102 16.30 9.39 -11.43
CA LEU A 102 17.26 10.37 -11.91
C LEU A 102 17.91 11.03 -10.71
N ASP A 103 19.24 11.04 -10.70
CA ASP A 103 20.02 11.84 -9.75
C ASP A 103 19.51 13.29 -9.80
N PRO A 104 19.17 13.92 -8.66
CA PRO A 104 18.76 15.31 -8.63
C PRO A 104 19.68 16.25 -9.40
N GLU A 105 21.00 16.00 -9.41
CA GLU A 105 21.98 16.81 -10.15
C GLU A 105 21.87 16.63 -11.66
N ASN A 106 21.40 15.48 -12.12
CA ASN A 106 21.25 15.13 -13.54
C ASN A 106 19.80 15.28 -14.05
N ARG A 107 18.88 15.80 -13.22
CA ARG A 107 17.48 15.97 -13.61
C ARG A 107 17.37 16.98 -14.75
N PRO A 108 16.81 16.61 -15.92
CA PRO A 108 16.59 17.55 -17.01
C PRO A 108 15.69 18.70 -16.54
N GLN A 109 16.15 19.93 -16.75
CA GLN A 109 15.36 21.13 -16.50
C GLN A 109 14.77 21.63 -17.81
N TYR A 110 13.55 21.18 -18.11
CA TYR A 110 12.84 21.63 -19.29
C TYR A 110 12.22 23.01 -19.09
N ARG A 111 12.53 23.93 -19.99
CA ARG A 111 11.84 25.21 -20.18
C ARG A 111 10.56 24.99 -20.97
N SER A 112 9.68 25.99 -21.01
CA SER A 112 8.43 25.92 -21.77
C SER A 112 8.62 25.71 -23.28
N THR A 113 9.81 25.98 -23.82
CA THR A 113 10.21 25.75 -25.21
C THR A 113 10.64 24.31 -25.50
N ASP A 114 10.95 23.55 -24.45
CA ASP A 114 11.61 22.26 -24.56
C ASP A 114 10.59 21.10 -24.63
N TYR A 115 9.30 21.41 -24.45
CA TYR A 115 8.16 20.52 -24.62
C TYR A 115 6.98 21.28 -25.21
N CYS A 116 5.89 20.59 -25.55
CA CYS A 116 4.70 21.17 -26.15
C CYS A 116 3.81 21.88 -25.11
N SER A 117 4.36 22.88 -24.42
CA SER A 117 3.68 23.63 -23.35
C SER A 117 2.40 24.34 -23.80
N GLY A 118 2.26 24.63 -25.10
CA GLY A 118 1.05 25.18 -25.70
C GLY A 118 -0.17 24.27 -25.61
N LEU A 119 0.02 22.96 -25.41
CA LEU A 119 -1.06 21.99 -25.24
C LEU A 119 -1.76 22.11 -23.88
N VAL A 120 -1.15 22.79 -22.91
CA VAL A 120 -1.72 22.98 -21.56
C VAL A 120 -2.75 24.12 -21.62
N THR A 121 -3.95 23.79 -22.05
CA THR A 121 -5.14 24.66 -22.11
C THR A 121 -6.29 24.03 -21.34
N GLU A 122 -7.29 24.82 -20.94
CA GLU A 122 -8.49 24.28 -20.31
C GLU A 122 -9.19 23.22 -21.19
N VAL A 123 -9.31 23.47 -22.49
CA VAL A 123 -9.96 22.56 -23.44
C VAL A 123 -9.26 21.21 -23.47
N ASN A 124 -7.94 21.20 -23.66
CA ASN A 124 -7.19 19.94 -23.75
C ASN A 124 -7.14 19.19 -22.43
N VAL A 125 -7.00 19.90 -21.30
CA VAL A 125 -6.98 19.25 -19.98
C VAL A 125 -8.35 18.65 -19.68
N ARG A 126 -9.47 19.32 -20.01
CA ARG A 126 -10.80 18.74 -19.84
C ARG A 126 -11.01 17.52 -20.73
N ALA A 127 -10.66 17.61 -22.01
CA ALA A 127 -10.75 16.47 -22.92
C ALA A 127 -9.95 15.25 -22.42
N LEU A 128 -8.75 15.49 -21.87
CA LEU A 128 -7.95 14.46 -21.22
C LEU A 128 -8.66 13.84 -20.02
N LEU A 129 -9.23 14.65 -19.13
CA LEU A 129 -9.95 14.15 -17.95
C LEU A 129 -11.23 13.39 -18.31
N ASP A 130 -11.95 13.84 -19.34
CA ASP A 130 -13.18 13.21 -19.83
C ASP A 130 -12.92 11.82 -20.42
N MET A 131 -11.73 11.59 -20.98
CA MET A 131 -11.28 10.28 -21.45
C MET A 131 -10.89 9.30 -20.31
N ARG A 132 -10.80 9.79 -19.07
CA ARG A 132 -10.52 8.97 -17.88
C ARG A 132 -9.28 8.07 -18.04
N PRO A 133 -8.09 8.64 -18.34
CA PRO A 133 -6.87 7.88 -18.61
C PRO A 133 -6.41 7.02 -17.43
N TRP A 134 -6.95 7.23 -16.23
CA TRP A 134 -6.68 6.38 -15.08
C TRP A 134 -7.43 5.05 -15.07
N ASP A 135 -8.41 4.82 -15.96
CA ASP A 135 -9.17 3.56 -15.98
C ASP A 135 -8.25 2.36 -16.36
N THR A 136 -7.16 2.57 -17.11
CA THR A 136 -6.10 1.54 -17.35
C THR A 136 -5.44 1.05 -16.05
N LEU A 137 -5.46 1.86 -14.99
CA LEU A 137 -4.85 1.49 -13.71
C LEU A 137 -5.69 0.53 -12.88
N GLU A 138 -6.94 0.29 -13.28
CA GLU A 138 -7.88 -0.58 -12.56
C GLU A 138 -7.30 -2.00 -12.37
N GLY A 139 -7.57 -2.58 -11.20
CA GLY A 139 -6.94 -3.80 -10.73
C GLY A 139 -6.95 -4.95 -11.76
N THR A 140 -5.78 -5.54 -11.98
CA THR A 140 -5.62 -6.69 -12.89
C THR A 140 -6.13 -8.01 -12.29
N ASN A 141 -6.48 -8.02 -11.00
CA ASN A 141 -6.64 -9.23 -10.17
C ASN A 141 -5.48 -10.23 -10.30
N ASN A 142 -4.32 -9.77 -10.76
CA ASN A 142 -3.17 -10.59 -11.08
C ASN A 142 -2.19 -10.57 -9.91
N THR A 143 -2.58 -11.24 -8.83
CA THR A 143 -1.73 -11.43 -7.65
C THR A 143 -0.66 -12.48 -7.96
N ILE A 144 0.53 -12.33 -7.37
CA ILE A 144 1.61 -13.30 -7.52
C ILE A 144 2.10 -13.86 -6.20
N SER A 145 1.77 -13.20 -5.09
CA SER A 145 2.24 -13.56 -3.75
C SER A 145 1.14 -14.05 -2.81
N PHE A 146 -0.15 -13.86 -3.11
CA PHE A 146 -1.27 -14.29 -2.26
C PHE A 146 -2.53 -14.69 -3.06
N GLU A 147 -3.45 -15.39 -2.39
CA GLU A 147 -4.80 -15.71 -2.89
C GLU A 147 -5.74 -14.52 -2.66
N ALA A 148 -6.39 -14.02 -3.71
CA ALA A 148 -7.19 -12.79 -3.63
C ALA A 148 -8.46 -12.92 -2.75
N ASP A 149 -8.91 -14.13 -2.47
CA ASP A 149 -10.05 -14.48 -1.63
C ASP A 149 -9.65 -15.00 -0.23
N VAL A 150 -8.39 -14.80 0.16
CA VAL A 150 -7.91 -15.14 1.50
C VAL A 150 -8.75 -14.45 2.59
N GLY A 151 -9.14 -15.21 3.60
CA GLY A 151 -9.92 -14.72 4.74
C GLY A 151 -9.09 -13.96 5.79
N GLY A 152 -9.70 -13.70 6.95
CA GLY A 152 -9.04 -13.11 8.12
C GLY A 152 -8.47 -11.72 7.87
N ARG A 153 -7.33 -11.39 8.51
CA ARG A 153 -6.77 -10.03 8.45
C ARG A 153 -6.25 -9.65 7.08
N LEU A 154 -5.67 -10.60 6.34
CA LEU A 154 -5.19 -10.34 4.98
C LEU A 154 -6.36 -10.03 4.04
N GLY A 155 -7.47 -10.76 4.16
CA GLY A 155 -8.69 -10.46 3.41
C GLY A 155 -9.23 -9.06 3.68
N LEU A 156 -9.25 -8.62 4.94
CA LEU A 156 -9.65 -7.26 5.30
C LEU A 156 -8.72 -6.19 4.69
N LEU A 157 -7.41 -6.44 4.67
CA LEU A 157 -6.45 -5.55 4.02
C LEU A 157 -6.70 -5.45 2.52
N ILE A 158 -6.90 -6.59 1.85
CA ILE A 158 -7.16 -6.66 0.40
C ILE A 158 -8.46 -5.93 0.05
N GLN A 159 -9.54 -6.15 0.82
CA GLN A 159 -10.80 -5.46 0.60
C GLN A 159 -10.67 -3.95 0.81
N ALA A 160 -10.02 -3.53 1.90
CA ALA A 160 -9.79 -2.11 2.17
C ALA A 160 -8.95 -1.46 1.05
N TYR A 161 -7.96 -2.18 0.51
CA TYR A 161 -7.20 -1.71 -0.63
C TYR A 161 -8.05 -1.60 -1.89
N ARG A 162 -8.91 -2.57 -2.22
CA ARG A 162 -9.81 -2.50 -3.38
C ARG A 162 -10.72 -1.27 -3.32
N ASP A 163 -11.36 -1.04 -2.16
CA ASP A 163 -12.21 0.13 -1.96
C ASP A 163 -11.43 1.44 -2.10
N PHE A 164 -10.17 1.42 -1.67
CA PHE A 164 -9.24 2.53 -1.85
C PHE A 164 -8.88 2.75 -3.32
N GLU A 165 -8.46 1.70 -4.03
CA GLU A 165 -8.05 1.74 -5.43
C GLU A 165 -9.15 2.34 -6.31
N THR A 166 -10.39 1.83 -6.25
CA THR A 166 -11.54 2.30 -7.06
C THR A 166 -11.75 3.81 -6.97
N SER A 167 -11.45 4.40 -5.83
CA SER A 167 -11.67 5.83 -5.57
C SER A 167 -10.39 6.67 -5.60
N ALA A 168 -9.23 6.05 -5.82
CA ALA A 168 -7.93 6.70 -5.87
C ALA A 168 -7.26 6.66 -7.24
N LEU A 169 -7.75 5.89 -8.22
CA LEU A 169 -7.14 5.75 -9.57
C LEU A 169 -6.79 7.10 -10.21
N MET A 170 -7.71 8.05 -10.19
CA MET A 170 -7.44 9.40 -10.70
C MET A 170 -6.28 10.08 -9.97
N SER A 171 -6.26 9.99 -8.63
CA SER A 171 -5.19 10.60 -7.82
C SER A 171 -3.84 9.91 -8.04
N TYR A 172 -3.85 8.60 -8.29
CA TYR A 172 -2.67 7.82 -8.67
C TYR A 172 -2.12 8.28 -10.01
N TRP A 173 -2.97 8.28 -11.03
CA TRP A 173 -2.60 8.69 -12.38
C TRP A 173 -2.09 10.12 -12.41
N GLU A 174 -2.79 11.07 -11.77
CA GLU A 174 -2.33 12.46 -11.66
C GLU A 174 -1.01 12.60 -10.88
N SER A 175 -0.68 11.62 -10.03
CA SER A 175 0.57 11.60 -9.28
C SER A 175 1.75 11.12 -10.10
N THR A 176 1.53 10.26 -11.09
CA THR A 176 2.55 9.73 -12.02
C THR A 176 2.62 10.52 -13.34
N HIS A 177 1.55 11.20 -13.72
CA HIS A 177 1.41 12.02 -14.94
C HIS A 177 1.23 13.50 -14.59
N SER A 178 1.91 13.98 -13.55
CA SER A 178 1.80 15.38 -13.16
C SER A 178 2.54 16.25 -14.18
N PHE A 179 1.82 17.06 -14.96
CA PHE A 179 2.44 18.02 -15.88
C PHE A 179 2.52 19.45 -15.30
N PRO A 180 3.50 20.26 -15.76
CA PRO A 180 3.59 21.67 -15.38
C PRO A 180 2.38 22.47 -15.88
N ILE A 181 1.86 23.35 -15.03
CA ILE A 181 0.83 24.34 -15.39
C ILE A 181 1.46 25.73 -15.26
N PRO A 182 1.96 26.32 -16.37
CA PRO A 182 2.64 27.61 -16.31
C PRO A 182 1.71 28.75 -15.90
N ASP A 183 2.25 29.76 -15.22
CA ASP A 183 1.47 30.96 -14.86
C ASP A 183 0.85 31.66 -16.08
N SER A 184 1.51 31.59 -17.24
CA SER A 184 0.96 32.10 -18.49
C SER A 184 -0.28 31.33 -18.95
N ALA A 185 -0.33 30.01 -18.71
CA ALA A 185 -1.50 29.19 -18.99
C ALA A 185 -2.64 29.55 -18.02
N VAL A 186 -2.35 29.71 -16.73
CA VAL A 186 -3.36 30.14 -15.73
C VAL A 186 -3.90 31.54 -16.02
N ARG A 187 -3.06 32.48 -16.49
CA ARG A 187 -3.52 33.82 -16.90
C ARG A 187 -4.46 33.78 -18.09
N ARG A 188 -4.28 32.85 -19.03
CA ARG A 188 -5.19 32.65 -20.16
C ARG A 188 -6.47 31.93 -19.72
N ASP A 189 -6.30 30.85 -18.96
CA ASP A 189 -7.36 29.94 -18.53
C ASP A 189 -7.33 29.80 -17.00
N PRO A 190 -8.02 30.66 -16.23
CA PRO A 190 -7.99 30.64 -14.77
C PRO A 190 -8.43 29.32 -14.14
N TRP A 191 -9.24 28.53 -14.85
CA TRP A 191 -9.66 27.20 -14.43
C TRP A 191 -8.47 26.26 -14.18
N LEU A 192 -7.36 26.40 -14.92
CA LEU A 192 -6.16 25.58 -14.72
C LEU A 192 -5.55 25.76 -13.32
N GLY A 193 -5.66 26.96 -12.74
CA GLY A 193 -5.24 27.21 -11.37
C GLY A 193 -6.11 26.49 -10.34
N VAL A 194 -7.43 26.42 -10.59
CA VAL A 194 -8.37 25.65 -9.78
C VAL A 194 -8.07 24.15 -9.91
N TYR A 195 -7.93 23.64 -11.13
CA TYR A 195 -7.57 22.26 -11.39
C TYR A 195 -6.27 21.85 -10.68
N HIS A 196 -5.22 22.69 -10.75
CA HIS A 196 -3.96 22.45 -10.04
C HIS A 196 -4.14 22.27 -8.54
N LYS A 197 -4.97 23.13 -7.91
CA LYS A 197 -5.27 23.04 -6.48
C LYS A 197 -6.05 21.76 -6.16
N GLU A 198 -7.08 21.44 -6.94
CA GLU A 198 -7.91 20.26 -6.74
C GLU A 198 -7.11 18.96 -6.92
N ARG A 199 -6.20 18.90 -7.90
CA ARG A 199 -5.25 17.79 -8.07
C ARG A 199 -4.41 17.56 -6.80
N ASN A 200 -3.87 18.63 -6.22
CA ASN A 200 -3.08 18.54 -5.00
C ASN A 200 -3.92 18.09 -3.79
N ASN A 201 -5.16 18.56 -3.69
CA ASN A 201 -6.11 18.13 -2.65
C ASN A 201 -6.42 16.63 -2.78
N ARG A 202 -6.76 16.16 -3.99
CA ARG A 202 -6.99 14.75 -4.30
C ARG A 202 -5.80 13.87 -3.87
N ARG A 203 -4.58 14.25 -4.27
CA ARG A 203 -3.36 13.54 -3.85
C ARG A 203 -3.19 13.49 -2.33
N SER A 204 -3.45 14.60 -1.64
CA SER A 204 -3.37 14.67 -0.18
C SER A 204 -4.39 13.72 0.50
N HIS A 205 -5.63 13.72 0.01
CA HIS A 205 -6.68 12.83 0.50
C HIS A 205 -6.38 11.35 0.22
N ALA A 206 -5.91 11.03 -0.99
CA ALA A 206 -5.47 9.69 -1.34
C ALA A 206 -4.31 9.22 -0.46
N GLY A 207 -3.31 10.09 -0.23
CA GLY A 207 -2.19 9.78 0.67
C GLY A 207 -2.60 9.53 2.12
N ARG A 208 -3.61 10.26 2.64
CA ARG A 208 -4.18 9.99 3.97
C ARG A 208 -4.83 8.61 4.04
N ARG A 209 -5.61 8.24 3.02
CA ARG A 209 -6.27 6.93 2.95
C ARG A 209 -5.26 5.80 2.77
N TRP A 210 -4.23 6.00 1.95
CA TRP A 210 -3.13 5.06 1.81
C TRP A 210 -2.43 4.77 3.13
N LYS A 211 -2.20 5.80 3.97
CA LYS A 211 -1.68 5.58 5.34
C LYS A 211 -2.56 4.67 6.17
N ALA A 212 -3.89 4.81 6.09
CA ALA A 212 -4.81 3.92 6.80
C ALA A 212 -4.73 2.47 6.29
N ILE A 213 -4.52 2.26 4.99
CA ILE A 213 -4.24 0.92 4.43
C ILE A 213 -2.93 0.35 4.99
N LEU A 214 -1.87 1.17 5.06
CA LEU A 214 -0.60 0.73 5.64
C LEU A 214 -0.68 0.42 7.14
N GLU A 215 -1.56 1.08 7.90
CA GLU A 215 -1.85 0.73 9.29
C GLU A 215 -2.51 -0.64 9.39
N LEU A 216 -3.45 -0.97 8.50
CA LEU A 216 -4.03 -2.31 8.41
C LEU A 216 -2.97 -3.36 8.03
N LEU A 217 -2.05 -3.01 7.12
CA LEU A 217 -0.93 -3.87 6.75
C LEU A 217 -0.02 -4.15 7.96
N ILE A 218 0.30 -3.14 8.78
CA ILE A 218 1.11 -3.34 10.00
C ILE A 218 0.42 -4.36 10.93
N ILE A 219 -0.90 -4.25 11.10
CA ILE A 219 -1.66 -5.22 11.91
C ILE A 219 -1.59 -6.62 11.29
N ALA A 220 -1.81 -6.75 9.97
CA ALA A 220 -1.70 -8.02 9.26
C ALA A 220 -0.31 -8.66 9.42
N MET A 221 0.75 -7.87 9.31
CA MET A 221 2.12 -8.37 9.49
C MET A 221 2.37 -8.84 10.92
N ARG A 222 1.94 -8.07 11.93
CA ARG A 222 2.07 -8.44 13.35
C ARG A 222 1.34 -9.72 13.69
N GLU A 223 0.13 -9.88 13.16
CA GLU A 223 -0.68 -11.09 13.33
C GLU A 223 -0.17 -12.27 12.48
N GLY A 224 0.87 -12.08 11.68
CA GLY A 224 1.54 -13.16 10.95
C GLY A 224 0.87 -13.53 9.63
N TRP A 225 0.06 -12.65 9.05
CA TRP A 225 -0.61 -12.89 7.77
C TRP A 225 0.24 -12.55 6.54
N CYS A 226 1.23 -11.69 6.69
CA CYS A 226 2.13 -11.34 5.60
C CYS A 226 3.41 -10.71 6.13
N GLY A 227 4.38 -10.52 5.26
CA GLY A 227 5.55 -9.68 5.49
C GLY A 227 5.52 -8.49 4.54
N LEU A 228 6.54 -7.62 4.63
CA LEU A 228 6.59 -6.40 3.84
C LEU A 228 6.57 -6.66 2.33
N ASP A 229 7.09 -7.81 1.89
CA ASP A 229 7.08 -8.25 0.48
C ASP A 229 5.68 -8.27 -0.16
N ILE A 230 4.59 -8.29 0.61
CA ILE A 230 3.22 -8.18 0.08
C ILE A 230 3.03 -6.90 -0.74
N LEU A 231 3.72 -5.82 -0.38
CA LEU A 231 3.68 -4.55 -1.10
C LEU A 231 4.42 -4.61 -2.44
N LEU A 232 5.25 -5.62 -2.72
CA LEU A 232 5.87 -5.79 -4.05
C LEU A 232 4.90 -6.42 -5.05
N ASP A 233 3.80 -6.99 -4.58
CA ASP A 233 2.80 -7.60 -5.44
C ASP A 233 2.21 -6.55 -6.40
N PRO A 234 2.13 -6.83 -7.72
CA PRO A 234 1.53 -5.93 -8.70
C PRO A 234 0.10 -5.52 -8.36
N PHE A 235 -0.58 -6.25 -7.48
CA PHE A 235 -1.88 -5.86 -6.94
C PHE A 235 -1.88 -4.44 -6.36
N PHE A 236 -0.83 -4.03 -5.64
CA PHE A 236 -0.76 -2.73 -4.95
C PHE A 236 -0.10 -1.65 -5.82
N LEU A 237 -0.80 -0.54 -6.05
CA LEU A 237 -0.26 0.65 -6.70
C LEU A 237 0.56 1.47 -5.70
N HIS A 238 1.84 1.67 -6.01
CA HIS A 238 2.71 2.56 -5.25
C HIS A 238 2.48 4.02 -5.62
N PHE A 239 2.50 4.90 -4.61
CA PHE A 239 2.58 6.34 -4.87
C PHE A 239 4.03 6.77 -5.05
N PRO A 240 4.33 7.62 -6.04
CA PRO A 240 5.66 8.16 -6.15
C PRO A 240 5.99 9.05 -4.95
N LYS A 241 7.19 8.89 -4.41
CA LYS A 241 7.79 9.77 -3.41
C LYS A 241 8.11 11.12 -4.03
N ARG A 242 8.19 12.17 -3.21
CA ARG A 242 8.52 13.54 -3.69
C ARG A 242 9.87 13.64 -4.42
N VAL A 243 10.80 12.72 -4.11
CA VAL A 243 12.13 12.68 -4.72
C VAL A 243 12.14 11.99 -6.08
N GLU A 244 11.12 11.20 -6.41
CA GLU A 244 11.01 10.46 -7.66
C GLU A 244 10.53 11.38 -8.78
N THR A 245 11.13 11.21 -9.96
CA THR A 245 10.81 11.99 -11.17
C THR A 245 9.60 11.39 -11.85
N VAL A 246 8.47 12.07 -11.69
CA VAL A 246 7.17 11.68 -12.25
C VAL A 246 6.47 12.88 -12.93
N THR A 247 7.27 13.85 -13.36
CA THR A 247 6.75 15.01 -14.08
C THR A 247 6.67 14.68 -15.56
N TRP A 248 5.46 14.63 -16.08
CA TRP A 248 5.19 14.45 -17.50
C TRP A 248 5.28 15.81 -18.20
N TYR A 249 6.13 15.90 -19.23
CA TYR A 249 6.24 17.08 -20.08
C TYR A 249 5.61 16.76 -21.44
N PRO A 250 4.39 17.26 -21.74
CA PRO A 250 3.67 16.86 -22.94
C PRO A 250 4.48 17.08 -24.22
N GLY A 251 4.62 16.06 -25.05
CA GLY A 251 5.33 16.14 -26.33
C GLY A 251 6.83 16.38 -26.22
N VAL A 252 7.46 16.06 -25.07
CA VAL A 252 8.87 16.34 -24.84
C VAL A 252 9.76 15.51 -25.76
N ASP A 253 9.45 14.25 -26.02
CA ASP A 253 10.32 13.37 -26.81
C ASP A 253 10.35 13.80 -28.28
N SER A 254 9.18 14.03 -28.89
CA SER A 254 9.10 14.59 -30.24
C SER A 254 9.75 15.98 -30.34
N ARG A 255 9.49 16.88 -29.38
CA ARG A 255 10.09 18.23 -29.37
C ARG A 255 11.61 18.17 -29.25
N GLN A 256 12.14 17.39 -28.31
CA GLN A 256 13.59 17.27 -28.09
C GLN A 256 14.31 16.64 -29.27
N ALA A 257 13.69 15.66 -29.92
CA ALA A 257 14.22 15.07 -31.14
C ALA A 257 14.34 16.11 -32.27
N ASN A 258 13.30 16.93 -32.48
CA ASN A 258 13.33 18.02 -33.46
C ASN A 258 14.31 19.14 -33.11
N LEU A 259 14.47 19.46 -31.82
CA LEU A 259 15.45 20.44 -31.37
C LEU A 259 16.89 19.95 -31.56
N SER A 260 17.11 18.64 -31.42
CA SER A 260 18.42 18.01 -31.60
C SER A 260 18.80 17.82 -33.07
N ASP A 261 17.82 17.48 -33.91
CA ASP A 261 17.97 17.38 -35.37
C ASP A 261 16.84 18.16 -36.08
N PRO A 262 17.10 19.41 -36.51
CA PRO A 262 16.09 20.23 -37.20
C PRO A 262 15.58 19.65 -38.53
N ASN A 263 16.27 18.67 -39.13
CA ASN A 263 15.83 18.01 -40.37
C ASN A 263 14.99 16.76 -40.12
N LEU A 264 14.86 16.31 -38.87
CA LEU A 264 14.08 15.13 -38.53
C LEU A 264 12.58 15.32 -38.83
N HIS A 265 12.06 16.52 -38.56
CA HIS A 265 10.66 16.89 -38.75
C HIS A 265 9.67 15.86 -38.17
N ARG A 266 9.97 15.30 -37.00
CA ARG A 266 9.09 14.37 -36.28
C ARG A 266 7.78 15.09 -35.94
N PRO A 267 6.61 14.53 -36.25
CA PRO A 267 5.32 15.13 -35.86
C PRO A 267 5.25 15.28 -34.34
N GLU A 268 4.92 16.49 -33.88
CA GLU A 268 4.66 16.75 -32.46
C GLU A 268 3.17 16.53 -32.14
N PRO A 269 2.84 16.12 -30.90
CA PRO A 269 1.45 15.96 -30.48
C PRO A 269 0.63 17.25 -30.64
N THR A 270 -0.61 17.09 -31.10
CA THR A 270 -1.55 18.19 -31.33
C THR A 270 -2.49 18.43 -30.15
N ASP A 271 -2.64 17.44 -29.26
CA ASP A 271 -3.38 17.52 -28.01
C ASP A 271 -2.71 16.72 -26.88
N LEU A 272 -3.31 16.75 -25.68
CA LEU A 272 -2.78 16.05 -24.52
C LEU A 272 -3.01 14.53 -24.54
N LEU A 273 -3.91 14.02 -25.39
CA LEU A 273 -4.13 12.58 -25.54
C LEU A 273 -3.00 11.98 -26.40
N GLU A 274 -2.68 12.59 -27.53
CA GLU A 274 -1.53 12.18 -28.35
C GLU A 274 -0.22 12.29 -27.56
N ALA A 275 -0.07 13.34 -26.73
CA ALA A 275 1.10 13.50 -25.87
C ALA A 275 1.16 12.47 -24.73
N LEU A 276 0.00 11.95 -24.28
CA LEU A 276 -0.07 10.89 -23.29
C LEU A 276 0.32 9.55 -23.93
N ASP A 277 -0.14 9.27 -25.15
CA ASP A 277 0.23 8.08 -25.90
C ASP A 277 1.74 8.01 -26.16
N GLU A 278 2.35 9.14 -26.54
CA GLU A 278 3.82 9.24 -26.66
C GLU A 278 4.50 8.91 -25.31
N CYS A 279 4.06 9.55 -24.22
CA CYS A 279 4.64 9.35 -22.89
C CYS A 279 4.54 7.89 -22.41
N ASN A 280 3.38 7.25 -22.61
CA ASN A 280 3.17 5.86 -22.20
C ASN A 280 3.97 4.87 -23.05
N ALA A 281 4.23 5.19 -24.32
CA ALA A 281 5.04 4.37 -25.20
C ALA A 281 6.54 4.40 -24.80
N GLU A 282 7.05 5.57 -24.45
CA GLU A 282 8.46 5.76 -24.03
C GLU A 282 8.71 5.23 -22.61
N ASP A 283 7.72 5.37 -21.71
CA ASP A 283 7.83 5.03 -20.30
C ASP A 283 6.67 4.13 -19.81
N PRO A 284 6.68 2.81 -20.10
CA PRO A 284 5.58 1.90 -19.76
C PRO A 284 5.28 1.74 -18.26
N TRP A 285 6.19 2.15 -17.38
CA TRP A 285 5.98 2.11 -15.93
C TRP A 285 4.90 3.11 -15.46
N HIS A 286 4.58 4.13 -16.27
CA HIS A 286 3.54 5.12 -15.96
C HIS A 286 2.16 4.49 -15.73
N VAL A 287 1.87 3.36 -16.40
CA VAL A 287 0.67 2.54 -16.18
C VAL A 287 0.91 1.40 -15.18
N HIS A 288 2.01 1.44 -14.42
CA HIS A 288 2.41 0.41 -13.45
C HIS A 288 2.39 -1.02 -14.03
N TYR A 289 2.72 -1.16 -15.32
CA TYR A 289 2.66 -2.42 -16.06
C TYR A 289 1.26 -3.07 -16.05
N ARG A 290 0.18 -2.32 -15.79
CA ARG A 290 -1.19 -2.85 -15.75
C ARG A 290 -1.63 -3.45 -17.09
N ASP A 291 -1.26 -2.82 -18.21
CA ASP A 291 -1.50 -3.34 -19.56
C ASP A 291 -0.51 -4.45 -19.98
N THR A 292 0.63 -4.54 -19.29
CA THR A 292 1.68 -5.54 -19.58
C THR A 292 2.18 -6.24 -18.32
N PRO A 293 1.30 -6.91 -17.56
CA PRO A 293 1.59 -7.37 -16.21
C PRO A 293 2.71 -8.41 -16.16
N GLN A 294 3.01 -9.09 -17.28
CA GLN A 294 4.13 -10.01 -17.44
C GLN A 294 5.51 -9.33 -17.28
N TYR A 295 5.61 -8.03 -17.55
CA TYR A 295 6.86 -7.28 -17.45
C TYR A 295 7.05 -6.59 -16.10
N HIS A 296 6.08 -6.70 -15.18
CA HIS A 296 6.20 -6.09 -13.86
C HIS A 296 7.44 -6.65 -13.13
N PRO A 297 8.35 -5.80 -12.60
CA PRO A 297 9.65 -6.21 -12.08
C PRO A 297 9.54 -7.21 -10.91
N ALA A 298 8.48 -7.11 -10.12
CA ALA A 298 8.20 -8.06 -9.04
C ALA A 298 8.16 -9.53 -9.50
N ARG A 299 7.72 -9.81 -10.74
CA ARG A 299 7.68 -11.18 -11.27
C ARG A 299 9.05 -11.84 -11.39
N GLN A 300 10.13 -11.06 -11.40
CA GLN A 300 11.50 -11.55 -11.45
C GLN A 300 12.07 -11.89 -10.06
N ILE A 301 11.34 -11.56 -9.00
CA ILE A 301 11.76 -11.81 -7.62
C ILE A 301 11.28 -13.20 -7.18
N ALA A 302 12.17 -14.19 -7.20
CA ALA A 302 11.81 -15.58 -6.90
C ALA A 302 11.11 -15.74 -5.54
N ARG A 303 11.54 -15.01 -4.50
CA ARG A 303 11.04 -15.18 -3.13
C ARG A 303 9.60 -14.70 -2.89
N ILE A 304 9.02 -13.88 -3.79
CA ILE A 304 7.65 -13.38 -3.57
C ILE A 304 6.60 -14.29 -4.19
N SER A 305 6.98 -15.12 -5.15
CA SER A 305 6.04 -16.03 -5.82
C SER A 305 5.42 -16.98 -4.80
N ALA A 306 4.09 -16.97 -4.73
CA ALA A 306 3.29 -17.76 -3.80
C ALA A 306 3.61 -17.60 -2.29
N LYS A 307 4.33 -16.53 -1.91
CA LYS A 307 4.90 -16.37 -0.56
C LYS A 307 3.87 -16.43 0.59
N PHE A 308 2.65 -15.96 0.35
CA PHE A 308 1.57 -15.87 1.34
C PHE A 308 0.36 -16.74 0.97
N TYR A 309 0.56 -17.78 0.16
CA TYR A 309 -0.49 -18.74 -0.18
C TYR A 309 -0.76 -19.70 0.98
N SER A 310 -1.91 -20.37 0.95
CA SER A 310 -2.33 -21.38 1.96
C SER A 310 -2.52 -20.86 3.39
N LEU A 311 -2.55 -19.53 3.58
CA LEU A 311 -2.88 -18.92 4.86
C LEU A 311 -4.36 -19.06 5.16
N ARG A 312 -4.68 -19.42 6.40
CA ARG A 312 -6.07 -19.61 6.86
C ARG A 312 -6.32 -18.84 8.14
N ALA A 313 -7.55 -18.37 8.29
CA ALA A 313 -8.02 -17.86 9.57
C ALA A 313 -8.07 -19.02 10.56
N ALA A 314 -7.84 -18.73 11.84
CA ALA A 314 -8.16 -19.68 12.89
C ALA A 314 -9.68 -19.96 12.82
N ASP A 315 -10.05 -21.21 12.52
CA ASP A 315 -11.45 -21.60 12.38
C ASP A 315 -12.27 -21.23 13.62
N SER A 316 -13.46 -20.70 13.38
CA SER A 316 -14.51 -20.57 14.40
C SER A 316 -15.20 -21.93 14.50
N ALA A 317 -14.83 -22.75 15.48
CA ALA A 317 -15.58 -23.97 15.82
C ALA A 317 -16.75 -23.63 16.73
#